data_AF-A0A9D5CM44-F1
#
_entry.id   AF-A0A9D5CM44-F1
#
_cell.length_a   1.000
_cell.length_b   1.000
_cell.length_c   1.000
_cell.angle_alpha   90.00
_cell.angle_beta   90.00
_cell.angle_gamma   90.00
#
_symmetry.space_group_name_H-M   'P 1'
#
loop_
_entity.id
_entity.type
_entity.pdbx_description
1 polymer ?
#
loop_
_entity_poly.entity_id
_entity_poly.type
_entity_poly.pdbx_seq_one_letter_code
_entity_poly.pdbx_strand_id
1 'polypeptide(L)'
;MSERHSSVTTIPTSNPRPKPKPISSKPHFMPSPMAHLLPRRPLLLPLLVSSLFLLSLLALLHSPSSSSSSSPPSPLSIPPLRPKIYVYDLPSRFTSGVIRSYHLARSASAGDASLKYPGHQHSAEWHLLTDLLNPSRSSSSPLAVTSDPHLADLFFVPFFSSLSLIVNPIRPANANPATPAGYSDEEMQEQLVEWLESQEHWRRNNGRDHVFICQDPNALAKVIDRVRNGVLLLSDFGRLRPDQASLVKDVVLPYSHRINSYQGDVGIEKRSSLLFFMGNRYRKEGGKIRDTLFQILEAEKDVVIKHGAQSRESRRMATQGMHSSKFCLHPAGDTPSACRLFDAIVSLCIPVIVSDYIELPFEDAKAKL
;
A
#
# COMPACT_ATOMS: atom_id res chain seq x y z
N MET A 1 -10.94 5.86 -68.97
CA MET A 1 -9.90 6.85 -69.34
C MET A 1 -9.49 7.63 -68.11
N SER A 2 -8.41 7.20 -67.45
CA SER A 2 -7.46 8.05 -66.71
C SER A 2 -6.35 7.12 -66.21
N GLU A 3 -5.24 7.09 -66.94
CA GLU A 3 -4.00 6.41 -66.55
C GLU A 3 -3.30 7.23 -65.47
N ARG A 4 -2.76 6.57 -64.44
CA ARG A 4 -1.67 7.13 -63.63
C ARG A 4 -0.64 6.06 -63.32
N HIS A 5 0.57 6.40 -63.76
CA HIS A 5 1.82 5.68 -63.62
C HIS A 5 2.15 5.26 -62.18
N SER A 6 2.64 4.02 -62.07
CA SER A 6 3.27 3.46 -60.88
C SER A 6 4.77 3.76 -60.93
N SER A 7 5.30 4.52 -59.98
CA SER A 7 6.73 4.77 -59.82
C SER A 7 7.30 3.89 -58.72
N VAL A 8 8.13 2.94 -59.13
CA VAL A 8 8.90 2.02 -58.29
C VAL A 8 10.00 2.80 -57.55
N THR A 9 10.00 2.75 -56.21
CA THR A 9 11.06 3.32 -55.37
C THR A 9 11.91 2.17 -54.81
N THR A 10 13.20 2.21 -55.12
CA THR A 10 14.24 1.25 -54.75
C THR A 10 14.70 1.42 -53.30
N ILE A 11 14.85 0.30 -52.59
CA ILE A 11 15.34 0.20 -51.20
C ILE A 11 16.89 0.17 -51.22
N PRO A 12 17.61 0.97 -50.42
CA PRO A 12 19.05 0.83 -50.29
C PRO A 12 19.42 -0.24 -49.25
N THR A 13 20.40 -1.06 -49.64
CA THR A 13 20.97 -2.22 -48.94
C THR A 13 21.85 -1.82 -47.75
N SER A 14 21.74 -2.59 -46.67
CA SER A 14 22.50 -2.43 -45.42
C SER A 14 23.90 -3.07 -45.51
N ASN A 15 24.92 -2.35 -45.05
CA ASN A 15 26.30 -2.84 -44.90
C ASN A 15 26.44 -3.80 -43.71
N PRO A 16 27.23 -4.89 -43.83
CA PRO A 16 27.44 -5.86 -42.74
C PRO A 16 28.45 -5.38 -41.69
N ARG A 17 28.14 -5.69 -40.43
CA ARG A 17 28.90 -5.38 -39.20
C ARG A 17 30.13 -6.31 -39.06
N PRO A 18 31.30 -5.85 -38.60
CA PRO A 18 32.48 -6.71 -38.45
C PRO A 18 32.42 -7.58 -37.17
N LYS A 19 32.91 -8.82 -37.28
CA LYS A 19 33.03 -9.82 -36.19
C LYS A 19 34.17 -9.46 -35.22
N PRO A 20 34.04 -9.76 -33.91
CA PRO A 20 35.11 -9.54 -32.93
C PRO A 20 36.19 -10.64 -32.97
N LYS A 21 37.45 -10.26 -32.72
CA LYS A 21 38.63 -11.12 -32.60
C LYS A 21 38.72 -11.78 -31.21
N PRO A 22 39.31 -12.99 -31.08
CA PRO A 22 39.47 -13.66 -29.80
C PRO A 22 40.66 -13.12 -29.00
N ILE A 23 40.48 -12.94 -27.68
CA ILE A 23 41.55 -12.56 -26.74
C ILE A 23 42.18 -13.84 -26.16
N SER A 24 43.48 -13.98 -26.40
CA SER A 24 44.35 -15.04 -25.89
C SER A 24 44.73 -14.77 -24.43
N SER A 25 44.62 -15.79 -23.59
CA SER A 25 45.09 -15.83 -22.21
C SER A 25 46.59 -16.09 -22.12
N LYS A 26 47.27 -15.41 -21.19
CA LYS A 26 48.55 -15.84 -20.58
C LYS A 26 48.52 -15.49 -19.09
N PRO A 27 48.92 -16.38 -18.17
CA PRO A 27 48.92 -16.10 -16.74
C PRO A 27 50.21 -15.38 -16.32
N HIS A 28 50.07 -14.31 -15.55
CA HIS A 28 51.19 -13.70 -14.83
C HIS A 28 51.38 -14.41 -13.49
N PHE A 29 52.56 -15.00 -13.30
CA PHE A 29 53.07 -15.50 -12.03
C PHE A 29 53.41 -14.31 -11.13
N MET A 30 52.87 -14.27 -9.91
CA MET A 30 53.28 -13.37 -8.83
C MET A 30 53.79 -14.22 -7.65
N PRO A 31 54.89 -13.83 -6.98
CA PRO A 31 55.48 -14.63 -5.92
C PRO A 31 54.71 -14.49 -4.60
N SER A 32 54.67 -15.59 -3.85
CA SER A 32 54.03 -15.71 -2.52
C SER A 32 54.81 -14.94 -1.44
N PRO A 33 54.15 -14.23 -0.50
CA PRO A 33 54.84 -13.64 0.64
C PRO A 33 55.01 -14.67 1.78
N MET A 34 56.20 -14.69 2.37
CA MET A 34 56.56 -15.50 3.52
C MET A 34 55.62 -15.27 4.71
N ALA A 35 55.11 -16.36 5.30
CA ALA A 35 54.33 -16.33 6.52
C ALA A 35 55.25 -16.11 7.74
N HIS A 36 55.11 -14.95 8.39
CA HIS A 36 55.65 -14.73 9.73
C HIS A 36 54.78 -15.49 10.75
N LEU A 37 55.37 -16.48 11.42
CA LEU A 37 54.78 -17.17 12.57
C LEU A 37 54.69 -16.21 13.76
N LEU A 38 53.48 -15.76 14.10
CA LEU A 38 53.18 -15.11 15.37
C LEU A 38 52.84 -16.16 16.44
N PRO A 39 53.27 -15.98 17.71
CA PRO A 39 53.07 -16.96 18.77
C PRO A 39 51.59 -17.04 19.18
N ARG A 40 51.02 -18.24 19.15
CA ARG A 40 49.67 -18.53 19.66
C ARG A 40 49.62 -18.29 21.18
N ARG A 41 49.01 -17.18 21.60
CA ARG A 41 48.62 -16.97 22.99
C ARG A 41 47.40 -17.84 23.31
N PRO A 42 47.32 -18.50 24.48
CA PRO A 42 46.21 -19.40 24.80
C PRO A 42 44.92 -18.60 25.04
N LEU A 43 43.98 -18.68 24.09
CA LEU A 43 42.64 -18.06 24.16
C LEU A 43 41.71 -18.71 25.20
N LEU A 44 42.15 -19.77 25.88
CA LEU A 44 41.33 -20.52 26.85
C LEU A 44 41.00 -19.71 28.11
N LEU A 45 41.91 -18.86 28.58
CA LEU A 45 41.72 -18.09 29.81
C LEU A 45 40.62 -17.00 29.70
N PRO A 46 40.57 -16.15 28.65
CA PRO A 46 39.50 -15.15 28.52
C PRO A 46 38.12 -15.77 28.28
N LEU A 47 38.03 -16.92 27.60
CA LEU A 47 36.78 -17.66 27.41
C LEU A 47 36.23 -18.19 28.74
N LEU A 48 37.10 -18.71 29.61
CA LEU A 48 36.71 -19.27 30.91
C LEU A 48 36.25 -18.17 31.87
N VAL A 49 36.90 -17.00 31.86
CA VAL A 49 36.49 -15.83 32.64
C VAL A 49 35.15 -15.28 32.17
N SER A 50 34.92 -15.21 30.86
CA SER A 50 33.63 -14.74 30.30
C SER A 50 32.48 -15.70 30.64
N SER A 51 32.72 -17.02 30.60
CA SER A 51 31.74 -18.03 31.00
C SER A 51 31.36 -17.92 32.47
N LEU A 52 32.35 -17.80 33.37
CA LEU A 52 32.10 -17.65 34.81
C LEU A 52 31.35 -16.35 35.14
N PHE A 53 31.63 -15.26 34.42
CA PHE A 53 30.91 -14.00 34.58
C PHE A 53 29.43 -14.15 34.19
N LEU A 54 29.13 -14.82 33.07
CA LEU A 54 27.76 -15.07 32.63
C LEU A 54 26.98 -15.96 33.61
N LEU A 55 27.62 -16.99 34.17
CA LEU A 55 27.07 -17.86 35.20
C LEU A 55 26.79 -17.10 36.51
N SER A 56 27.67 -16.18 36.92
CA SER A 56 27.40 -15.31 38.08
C SER A 56 26.22 -14.36 37.84
N LEU A 57 26.08 -13.81 36.63
CA LEU A 57 24.97 -12.93 36.27
C LEU A 57 23.64 -13.68 36.32
N LEU A 58 23.62 -14.92 35.81
CA LEU A 58 22.46 -15.81 35.87
C LEU A 58 22.10 -16.19 37.32
N ALA A 59 23.08 -16.39 38.20
CA ALA A 59 22.85 -16.68 39.62
C ALA A 59 22.30 -15.46 40.38
N LEU A 60 22.74 -14.24 40.04
CA LEU A 60 22.14 -13.00 40.58
C LEU A 60 20.71 -12.79 40.08
N LEU A 61 20.41 -13.15 38.83
CA LEU A 61 19.05 -13.06 38.26
C LEU A 61 18.08 -14.12 38.80
N HIS A 62 18.59 -15.27 39.28
CA HIS A 62 17.80 -16.38 39.80
C HIS A 62 17.83 -16.49 41.33
N SER A 63 18.31 -15.46 42.04
CA SER A 63 18.20 -15.43 43.50
C SER A 63 16.72 -15.38 43.88
N PRO A 64 16.17 -16.41 44.58
CA PRO A 64 14.77 -16.43 44.94
C PRO A 64 14.56 -15.37 46.03
N SER A 65 13.94 -14.26 45.65
CA SER A 65 13.46 -13.26 46.59
C SER A 65 12.34 -13.90 47.42
N SER A 66 12.56 -13.99 48.73
CA SER A 66 11.54 -14.35 49.71
C SER A 66 10.43 -13.30 49.69
N SER A 67 9.37 -13.55 48.93
CA SER A 67 8.19 -12.70 48.89
C SER A 67 7.30 -12.96 50.11
N SER A 68 7.30 -12.03 51.05
CA SER A 68 6.22 -11.89 52.02
C SER A 68 4.93 -11.60 51.25
N SER A 69 3.88 -12.41 51.47
CA SER A 69 2.58 -12.29 50.83
C SER A 69 1.85 -11.01 51.28
N SER A 70 2.12 -9.90 50.61
CA SER A 70 1.18 -8.79 50.52
C SER A 70 0.42 -8.93 49.22
N SER A 71 -0.92 -9.01 49.31
CA SER A 71 -1.86 -8.94 48.19
C SER A 71 -1.42 -7.88 47.17
N PRO A 72 -1.48 -8.17 45.85
CA PRO A 72 -1.07 -7.20 44.84
C PRO A 72 -1.96 -5.96 44.98
N PRO A 73 -1.39 -4.74 44.97
CA PRO A 73 -2.20 -3.54 44.85
C PRO A 73 -2.98 -3.65 43.54
N SER A 74 -4.29 -3.40 43.60
CA SER A 74 -5.13 -3.25 42.41
C SER A 74 -4.41 -2.37 41.39
N PRO A 75 -4.32 -2.76 40.10
CA PRO A 75 -3.66 -1.92 39.13
C PRO A 75 -4.33 -0.56 39.17
N LEU A 76 -3.55 0.46 39.56
CA LEU A 76 -3.93 1.86 39.35
C LEU A 76 -4.34 1.94 37.88
N SER A 77 -5.62 2.21 37.64
CA SER A 77 -6.16 2.43 36.31
C SER A 77 -5.51 3.71 35.78
N ILE A 78 -4.32 3.57 35.18
CA ILE A 78 -3.73 4.63 34.38
C ILE A 78 -4.76 4.90 33.31
N PRO A 79 -5.40 6.10 33.30
CA PRO A 79 -6.35 6.41 32.24
C PRO A 79 -5.63 6.16 30.91
N PRO A 80 -6.26 5.45 29.96
CA PRO A 80 -5.59 5.08 28.72
C PRO A 80 -5.00 6.34 28.10
N LEU A 81 -3.69 6.29 27.81
CA LEU A 81 -2.98 7.39 27.18
C LEU A 81 -3.74 7.74 25.91
N ARG A 82 -4.17 8.99 25.78
CA ARG A 82 -4.87 9.48 24.59
C ARG A 82 -3.86 10.26 23.75
N PRO A 83 -3.29 9.67 22.69
CA PRO A 83 -2.26 10.32 21.91
C PRO A 83 -2.81 11.60 21.27
N LYS A 84 -1.94 12.60 21.13
CA LYS A 84 -2.23 13.86 20.45
C LYS A 84 -1.64 13.81 19.05
N ILE A 85 -2.48 14.07 18.05
CA ILE A 85 -2.05 14.21 16.66
C ILE A 85 -2.10 15.67 16.24
N TYR A 86 -1.04 16.14 15.61
CA TYR A 86 -1.02 17.41 14.90
C TYR A 86 -1.25 17.15 13.41
N VAL A 87 -2.18 17.89 12.80
CA VAL A 87 -2.42 17.83 11.36
C VAL A 87 -1.62 18.95 10.72
N TYR A 88 -0.67 18.62 9.85
CA TYR A 88 0.08 19.65 9.14
C TYR A 88 -0.82 20.54 8.30
N ASP A 89 -0.60 21.85 8.37
CA ASP A 89 -1.14 22.82 7.42
C ASP A 89 -0.30 22.79 6.13
N LEU A 90 -0.53 21.76 5.31
CA LEU A 90 0.16 21.60 4.03
C LEU A 90 -0.36 22.61 2.99
N PRO A 91 0.51 23.09 2.07
CA PRO A 91 0.08 23.84 0.90
C PRO A 91 -1.07 23.15 0.16
N SER A 92 -2.09 23.92 -0.23
CA SER A 92 -3.34 23.39 -0.81
C SER A 92 -3.13 22.49 -2.04
N ARG A 93 -2.01 22.61 -2.76
CA ARG A 93 -1.62 21.69 -3.85
C ARG A 93 -1.62 20.22 -3.45
N PHE A 94 -1.40 19.88 -2.17
CA PHE A 94 -1.39 18.51 -1.66
C PHE A 94 -2.78 17.99 -1.26
N THR A 95 -3.80 18.86 -1.19
CA THR A 95 -5.18 18.47 -0.81
C THR A 95 -6.21 18.95 -1.84
N SER A 96 -6.84 20.10 -1.62
CA SER A 96 -7.88 20.67 -2.49
C SER A 96 -7.37 20.97 -3.91
N GLY A 97 -6.09 21.27 -4.06
CA GLY A 97 -5.42 21.40 -5.35
C GLY A 97 -5.40 20.10 -6.14
N VAL A 98 -5.21 18.94 -5.49
CA VAL A 98 -5.32 17.62 -6.13
C VAL A 98 -6.75 17.37 -6.60
N ILE A 99 -7.75 17.69 -5.78
CA ILE A 99 -9.17 17.59 -6.16
C ILE A 99 -9.46 18.45 -7.40
N ARG A 100 -8.98 19.69 -7.42
CA ARG A 100 -9.15 20.59 -8.58
C ARG A 100 -8.50 20.01 -9.83
N SER A 101 -7.27 19.53 -9.73
CA SER A 101 -6.54 18.92 -10.85
C SER A 101 -7.25 17.66 -11.36
N TYR A 102 -7.78 16.82 -10.47
CA TYR A 102 -8.57 15.64 -10.84
C TYR A 102 -9.78 16.00 -11.71
N HIS A 103 -10.55 17.01 -11.29
CA HIS A 103 -11.76 17.44 -12.00
C HIS A 103 -11.41 18.12 -13.33
N LEU A 104 -10.38 18.98 -13.36
CA LEU A 104 -9.88 19.58 -14.60
C LEU A 104 -9.43 18.53 -15.63
N ALA A 105 -8.81 17.45 -15.18
CA ALA A 105 -8.38 16.36 -16.05
C ALA A 105 -9.55 15.53 -16.64
N ARG A 106 -10.77 15.66 -16.09
CA ARG A 106 -11.94 14.82 -16.44
C ARG A 106 -13.15 15.60 -16.93
N SER A 107 -13.20 16.90 -16.68
CA SER A 107 -14.29 17.81 -17.03
C SER A 107 -13.70 19.14 -17.50
N ALA A 108 -13.98 19.55 -18.73
CA ALA A 108 -13.45 20.77 -19.35
C ALA A 108 -14.03 22.08 -18.75
N SER A 109 -14.98 22.01 -17.83
CA SER A 109 -15.69 23.15 -17.25
C SER A 109 -15.65 23.09 -15.73
N ALA A 110 -14.53 23.53 -15.15
CA ALA A 110 -14.39 23.76 -13.70
C ALA A 110 -15.03 25.11 -13.28
N GLY A 111 -16.28 25.33 -13.67
CA GLY A 111 -17.07 26.45 -13.19
C GLY A 111 -17.63 26.11 -11.81
N ASP A 112 -17.05 26.71 -10.77
CA ASP A 112 -17.58 26.90 -9.41
C ASP A 112 -18.29 25.72 -8.71
N ALA A 113 -17.98 24.49 -9.11
CA ALA A 113 -18.49 23.30 -8.44
C ALA A 113 -17.72 23.11 -7.13
N SER A 114 -18.45 22.93 -6.03
CA SER A 114 -17.93 22.53 -4.71
C SER A 114 -16.75 21.55 -4.87
N LEU A 115 -15.67 21.73 -4.11
CA LEU A 115 -14.50 20.83 -4.04
C LEU A 115 -14.88 19.46 -3.46
N LYS A 116 -15.77 18.75 -4.13
CA LYS A 116 -16.23 17.43 -3.75
C LYS A 116 -15.14 16.43 -4.08
N TYR A 117 -14.66 15.75 -3.04
CA TYR A 117 -13.70 14.68 -3.21
C TYR A 117 -14.27 13.59 -4.13
N PRO A 118 -13.55 13.19 -5.19
CA PRO A 118 -14.04 12.22 -6.15
C PRO A 118 -14.10 10.82 -5.53
N GLY A 119 -15.18 10.09 -5.76
CA GLY A 119 -15.30 8.72 -5.26
C GLY A 119 -14.38 7.74 -5.98
N HIS A 120 -13.40 7.17 -5.27
CA HIS A 120 -12.56 6.04 -5.70
C HIS A 120 -12.37 5.06 -4.53
N GLN A 121 -11.74 3.91 -4.79
CA GLN A 121 -11.62 2.83 -3.79
C GLN A 121 -10.57 3.11 -2.69
N HIS A 122 -9.68 4.08 -2.91
CA HIS A 122 -8.53 4.41 -2.05
C HIS A 122 -8.71 5.79 -1.39
N SER A 123 -9.89 6.10 -0.84
CA SER A 123 -10.24 7.43 -0.34
C SER A 123 -10.03 7.64 1.16
N ALA A 124 -9.23 6.80 1.83
CA ALA A 124 -8.97 6.94 3.26
C ALA A 124 -8.32 8.29 3.61
N GLU A 125 -7.52 8.87 2.71
CA GLU A 125 -6.94 10.21 2.86
C GLU A 125 -8.00 11.29 3.10
N TRP A 126 -9.11 11.22 2.37
CA TRP A 126 -10.24 12.13 2.54
C TRP A 126 -10.98 11.89 3.86
N HIS A 127 -11.30 10.63 4.15
CA HIS A 127 -12.07 10.27 5.34
C HIS A 127 -11.31 10.61 6.62
N LEU A 128 -10.02 10.28 6.69
CA LEU A 128 -9.19 10.57 7.85
C LEU A 128 -9.01 12.07 8.04
N LEU A 129 -8.70 12.83 6.98
CA LEU A 129 -8.57 14.28 7.09
C LEU A 129 -9.88 14.94 7.53
N THR A 130 -11.01 14.53 6.95
CA THR A 130 -12.34 15.09 7.29
C THR A 130 -12.70 14.78 8.75
N ASP A 131 -12.40 13.58 9.23
CA ASP A 131 -12.63 13.18 10.62
C ASP A 131 -11.72 13.97 11.59
N LEU A 132 -10.44 14.13 11.27
CA LEU A 132 -9.48 14.87 12.10
C LEU A 132 -9.80 16.37 12.17
N LEU A 133 -10.33 16.96 11.09
CA LEU A 133 -10.73 18.37 11.06
C LEU A 133 -12.16 18.62 11.54
N ASN A 134 -12.91 17.58 11.90
CA ASN A 134 -14.29 17.73 12.34
C ASN A 134 -14.35 18.46 13.71
N PRO A 135 -14.93 19.68 13.80
CA PRO A 135 -15.02 20.40 15.07
C PRO A 135 -15.92 19.69 16.09
N SER A 136 -16.82 18.84 15.63
CA SER A 136 -17.73 18.03 16.46
C SER A 136 -17.13 16.65 16.81
N ARG A 137 -15.81 16.47 16.68
CA ARG A 137 -15.13 15.21 17.02
C ARG A 137 -15.37 14.88 18.50
N SER A 138 -15.83 13.66 18.76
CA SER A 138 -16.17 13.22 20.11
C SER A 138 -15.00 13.36 21.07
N SER A 139 -15.28 13.85 22.28
CA SER A 139 -14.34 13.82 23.40
C SER A 139 -13.97 12.38 23.81
N SER A 140 -14.76 11.37 23.43
CA SER A 140 -14.46 9.95 23.61
C SER A 140 -13.58 9.35 22.50
N SER A 141 -13.18 10.12 21.49
CA SER A 141 -12.27 9.63 20.45
C SER A 141 -10.97 9.13 21.08
N PRO A 142 -10.45 7.96 20.68
CA PRO A 142 -9.19 7.42 21.23
C PRO A 142 -7.98 8.30 20.91
N LEU A 143 -8.15 9.30 20.05
CA LEU A 143 -7.15 10.25 19.60
C LEU A 143 -7.61 11.69 19.90
N ALA A 144 -6.70 12.55 20.34
CA ALA A 144 -6.92 13.98 20.49
C ALA A 144 -6.23 14.73 19.34
N VAL A 145 -6.87 15.74 18.77
CA VAL A 145 -6.22 16.63 17.78
C VAL A 145 -5.68 17.84 18.53
N THR A 146 -4.45 18.23 18.23
CA THR A 146 -3.83 19.43 18.81
C THR A 146 -3.47 20.42 17.71
N SER A 147 -3.61 21.71 18.02
CA SER A 147 -3.12 22.82 17.19
C SER A 147 -1.67 23.21 17.52
N ASP A 148 -1.11 22.68 18.61
CA ASP A 148 0.27 22.95 19.03
C ASP A 148 1.15 21.74 18.69
N PRO A 149 2.05 21.87 17.71
CA PRO A 149 2.91 20.76 17.30
C PRO A 149 3.91 20.33 18.38
N HIS A 150 4.20 21.16 19.40
CA HIS A 150 5.05 20.76 20.52
C HIS A 150 4.35 19.79 21.48
N LEU A 151 3.02 19.74 21.46
CA LEU A 151 2.21 18.82 22.25
C LEU A 151 1.87 17.53 21.48
N ALA A 152 2.33 17.39 20.23
CA ALA A 152 1.97 16.28 19.37
C ALA A 152 2.84 15.04 19.64
N ASP A 153 2.18 13.90 19.78
CA ASP A 153 2.79 12.57 19.78
C ASP A 153 2.97 12.04 18.35
N LEU A 154 2.08 12.45 17.43
CA LEU A 154 2.07 12.05 16.03
C LEU A 154 1.79 13.25 15.11
N PHE A 155 2.29 13.19 13.89
CA PHE A 155 2.09 14.20 12.85
C PHE A 155 1.37 13.58 11.66
N PHE A 156 0.13 13.97 11.39
CA PHE A 156 -0.55 13.56 10.18
C PHE A 156 -0.10 14.43 9.00
N VAL A 157 0.30 13.78 7.90
CA VAL A 157 0.68 14.44 6.65
C VAL A 157 -0.49 14.33 5.65
N PRO A 158 -1.33 15.36 5.51
CA PRO A 158 -2.55 15.28 4.70
C PRO A 158 -2.25 15.45 3.20
N PHE A 159 -1.52 14.53 2.60
CA PHE A 159 -1.37 14.47 1.15
C PHE A 159 -2.39 13.51 0.56
N PHE A 160 -3.15 13.97 -0.43
CA PHE A 160 -4.05 13.14 -1.22
C PHE A 160 -3.29 12.32 -2.27
N SER A 161 -2.43 11.42 -1.77
CA SER A 161 -1.45 10.65 -2.55
C SER A 161 -2.10 9.65 -3.52
N SER A 162 -3.19 9.02 -3.08
CA SER A 162 -3.94 8.05 -3.90
C SER A 162 -4.72 8.77 -4.99
N LEU A 163 -5.28 9.96 -4.67
CA LEU A 163 -5.90 10.80 -5.67
C LEU A 163 -4.88 11.38 -6.67
N SER A 164 -3.74 11.85 -6.18
CA SER A 164 -2.62 12.41 -6.97
C SER A 164 -2.21 11.45 -8.09
N LEU A 165 -2.02 10.18 -7.75
CA LEU A 165 -1.72 9.12 -8.71
C LEU A 165 -2.75 9.03 -9.85
N ILE A 166 -4.05 9.09 -9.53
CA ILE A 166 -5.12 8.98 -10.53
C ILE A 166 -5.44 10.30 -11.24
N VAL A 167 -4.87 11.43 -10.80
CA VAL A 167 -4.93 12.70 -11.55
C VAL A 167 -4.08 12.61 -12.82
N ASN A 168 -2.91 11.97 -12.75
CA ASN A 168 -1.99 11.86 -13.88
C ASN A 168 -2.76 11.51 -15.16
N PRO A 169 -2.60 12.28 -16.23
CA PRO A 169 -3.38 12.07 -17.45
C PRO A 169 -3.13 10.65 -17.95
N ILE A 170 -4.21 9.93 -18.26
CA ILE A 170 -4.12 8.72 -19.07
C ILE A 170 -3.64 9.20 -20.44
N ARG A 171 -2.32 9.20 -20.66
CA ARG A 171 -1.75 9.58 -21.95
C ARG A 171 -2.24 8.54 -22.97
N PRO A 172 -2.99 8.92 -24.02
CA PRO A 172 -3.22 8.00 -25.12
C PRO A 172 -1.87 7.51 -25.64
N ALA A 173 -1.79 6.27 -26.12
CA ALA A 173 -0.55 5.67 -26.60
C ALA A 173 0.15 6.52 -27.70
N ASN A 174 -0.59 7.41 -28.35
CA ASN A 174 -0.14 8.30 -29.41
C ASN A 174 0.04 9.77 -28.95
N ALA A 175 -0.01 10.06 -27.64
CA ALA A 175 0.18 11.40 -27.13
C ALA A 175 1.62 11.86 -27.37
N ASN A 176 1.78 13.08 -27.86
CA ASN A 176 3.08 13.67 -28.11
C ASN A 176 3.84 13.82 -26.78
N PRO A 177 5.03 13.22 -26.60
CA PRO A 177 5.79 13.29 -25.34
C PRO A 177 6.12 14.72 -24.90
N ALA A 178 6.11 15.66 -25.84
CA ALA A 178 6.41 17.07 -25.65
C ALA A 178 5.25 17.92 -25.11
N THR A 179 4.02 17.39 -25.00
CA THR A 179 2.92 18.14 -24.37
C THR A 179 3.14 18.14 -22.85
N PRO A 180 3.33 19.31 -22.20
CA PRO A 180 3.50 19.36 -20.75
C PRO A 180 2.28 18.74 -20.07
N ALA A 181 2.49 17.77 -19.18
CA ALA A 181 1.42 17.33 -18.30
C ALA A 181 1.15 18.48 -17.34
N GLY A 182 -0.08 19.00 -17.32
CA GLY A 182 -0.45 20.08 -16.38
C GLY A 182 -0.39 19.65 -14.90
N TYR A 183 -0.21 18.36 -14.63
CA TYR A 183 -0.06 17.78 -13.29
C TYR A 183 0.96 16.64 -13.35
N SER A 184 1.82 16.55 -12.34
CA SER A 184 2.81 15.49 -12.17
C SER A 184 2.78 14.97 -10.74
N ASP A 185 2.27 13.74 -10.55
CA ASP A 185 2.29 13.06 -9.24
C ASP A 185 3.72 12.88 -8.70
N GLU A 186 4.68 12.55 -9.56
CA GLU A 186 6.08 12.40 -9.13
C GLU A 186 6.66 13.72 -8.60
N GLU A 187 6.36 14.83 -9.27
CA GLU A 187 6.79 16.16 -8.81
C GLU A 187 6.12 16.54 -7.49
N MET A 188 4.82 16.24 -7.35
CA MET A 188 4.08 16.44 -6.09
C MET A 188 4.70 15.64 -4.95
N GLN A 189 5.12 14.40 -5.20
CA GLN A 189 5.79 13.56 -4.20
C GLN A 189 7.14 14.15 -3.77
N GLU A 190 7.98 14.60 -4.70
CA GLU A 190 9.27 15.23 -4.38
C GLU A 190 9.07 16.53 -3.59
N GLN A 191 8.18 17.41 -4.04
CA GLN A 191 7.86 18.68 -3.35
C GLN A 191 7.31 18.46 -1.93
N LEU A 192 6.54 17.39 -1.71
CA LEU A 192 6.06 17.04 -0.38
C LEU A 192 7.23 16.73 0.56
N VAL A 193 8.17 15.89 0.11
CA VAL A 193 9.28 15.48 0.97
C VAL A 193 10.27 16.62 1.19
N GLU A 194 10.54 17.46 0.18
CA GLU A 194 11.31 18.70 0.37
C GLU A 194 10.68 19.61 1.43
N TRP A 195 9.34 19.77 1.39
CA TRP A 195 8.63 20.54 2.39
C TRP A 195 8.74 19.90 3.78
N LEU A 196 8.60 18.58 3.90
CA LEU A 196 8.72 17.84 5.17
C LEU A 196 10.12 17.98 5.76
N GLU A 197 11.17 17.79 4.96
CA GLU A 197 12.58 17.90 5.39
C GLU A 197 12.94 19.31 5.89
N SER A 198 12.21 20.33 5.45
CA SER A 198 12.34 21.69 5.97
C SER A 198 11.72 21.89 7.35
N GLN A 199 10.79 21.03 7.79
CA GLN A 199 10.10 21.14 9.08
C GLN A 199 11.00 20.68 10.26
N GLU A 200 10.95 21.41 11.37
CA GLU A 200 11.67 21.04 12.60
C GLU A 200 11.25 19.66 13.12
N HIS A 201 9.95 19.41 13.23
CA HIS A 201 9.42 18.17 13.79
C HIS A 201 9.73 16.94 12.94
N TRP A 202 9.85 17.09 11.62
CA TRP A 202 10.36 16.02 10.75
C TRP A 202 11.81 15.69 11.09
N ARG A 203 12.70 16.70 11.12
CA ARG A 203 14.12 16.50 11.40
C ARG A 203 14.37 15.93 12.79
N ARG A 204 13.55 16.31 13.77
CA ARG A 204 13.63 15.83 15.17
C ARG A 204 13.64 14.31 15.26
N ASN A 205 12.76 13.65 14.50
CA ASN A 205 12.52 12.20 14.59
C ASN A 205 12.75 11.46 13.27
N ASN A 206 13.30 12.14 12.27
CA ASN A 206 13.50 11.62 10.92
C ASN A 206 12.22 10.96 10.33
N GLY A 207 11.08 11.60 10.57
CA GLY A 207 9.76 11.17 10.09
C GLY A 207 9.12 9.99 10.83
N ARG A 208 9.71 9.47 11.92
CA ARG A 208 9.19 8.26 12.61
C ARG A 208 7.83 8.44 13.27
N ASP A 209 7.51 9.67 13.65
CA ASP A 209 6.23 10.09 14.24
C ASP A 209 5.23 10.61 13.20
N HIS A 210 5.55 10.48 11.90
CA HIS A 210 4.70 10.97 10.81
C HIS A 210 3.82 9.86 10.26
N VAL A 211 2.53 10.16 10.08
CA VAL A 211 1.51 9.26 9.56
C VAL A 211 1.18 9.63 8.13
N PHE A 212 1.33 8.68 7.21
CA PHE A 212 1.10 8.84 5.78
C PHE A 212 -0.02 7.93 5.29
N ILE A 213 -0.89 8.44 4.42
CA ILE A 213 -1.79 7.58 3.65
C ILE A 213 -1.09 7.20 2.35
N CYS A 214 -0.86 5.91 2.15
CA CYS A 214 -0.38 5.31 0.89
C CYS A 214 -1.32 4.17 0.50
N GLN A 215 -2.63 4.46 0.48
CA GLN A 215 -3.65 3.43 0.35
C GLN A 215 -3.64 2.79 -1.04
N ASP A 216 -3.53 3.58 -2.13
CA ASP A 216 -3.23 2.97 -3.43
C ASP A 216 -1.84 2.32 -3.39
N PRO A 217 -1.66 1.06 -3.83
CA PRO A 217 -0.36 0.39 -3.77
C PRO A 217 0.77 1.07 -4.57
N ASN A 218 0.46 2.07 -5.41
CA ASN A 218 1.48 2.86 -6.13
C ASN A 218 1.58 4.31 -5.61
N ALA A 219 0.77 4.70 -4.61
CA ALA A 219 0.90 6.02 -4.00
C ALA A 219 2.26 6.16 -3.31
N LEU A 220 2.86 7.34 -3.42
CA LEU A 220 4.20 7.64 -2.89
C LEU A 220 5.35 6.80 -3.46
N ALA A 221 5.15 6.04 -4.53
CA ALA A 221 6.17 5.12 -5.05
C ALA A 221 7.51 5.79 -5.38
N LYS A 222 7.52 7.08 -5.78
CA LYS A 222 8.75 7.82 -6.11
C LYS A 222 9.59 8.11 -4.86
N VAL A 223 8.93 8.37 -3.74
CA VAL A 223 9.56 8.87 -2.50
C VAL A 223 9.43 7.92 -1.32
N ILE A 224 8.92 6.70 -1.54
CA ILE A 224 8.61 5.74 -0.49
C ILE A 224 9.82 5.47 0.42
N ASP A 225 11.03 5.40 -0.15
CA ASP A 225 12.27 5.18 0.61
C ASP A 225 12.64 6.36 1.53
N ARG A 226 12.14 7.57 1.26
CA ARG A 226 12.34 8.76 2.09
C ARG A 226 11.30 8.86 3.22
N VAL A 227 10.11 8.29 3.04
CA VAL A 227 9.01 8.35 4.04
C VAL A 227 8.80 7.06 4.83
N ARG A 228 9.47 5.96 4.47
CA ARG A 228 9.32 4.63 5.08
C ARG A 228 9.51 4.56 6.60
N ASN A 229 10.18 5.54 7.20
CA ASN A 229 10.38 5.59 8.65
C ASN A 229 9.08 5.88 9.41
N GLY A 230 8.14 6.58 8.77
CA GLY A 230 6.85 6.91 9.37
C GLY A 230 5.90 5.73 9.44
N VAL A 231 4.72 5.99 10.01
CA VAL A 231 3.59 5.07 10.03
C VAL A 231 2.86 5.17 8.69
N LEU A 232 2.90 4.11 7.91
CA LEU A 232 2.22 4.03 6.63
C LEU A 232 0.85 3.37 6.81
N LEU A 233 -0.17 4.03 6.29
CA LEU A 233 -1.53 3.51 6.23
C LEU A 233 -1.77 3.00 4.80
N LEU A 234 -1.86 1.68 4.66
CA LEU A 234 -1.73 0.93 3.40
C LEU A 234 -2.99 0.13 3.09
N SER A 235 -3.17 -0.33 1.85
CA SER A 235 -4.18 -1.37 1.57
C SER A 235 -3.64 -2.80 1.70
N ASP A 236 -2.35 -2.99 1.41
CA ASP A 236 -1.61 -4.23 1.56
C ASP A 236 -0.10 -3.94 1.45
N PHE A 237 0.72 -4.98 1.64
CA PHE A 237 2.18 -4.90 1.56
C PHE A 237 2.74 -5.37 0.22
N GLY A 238 1.90 -5.71 -0.76
CA GLY A 238 2.30 -6.43 -1.98
C GLY A 238 3.22 -5.66 -2.93
N ARG A 239 3.32 -4.34 -2.79
CA ARG A 239 4.22 -3.48 -3.58
C ARG A 239 5.42 -2.95 -2.80
N LEU A 240 5.50 -3.25 -1.51
CA LEU A 240 6.53 -2.72 -0.62
C LEU A 240 7.53 -3.81 -0.27
N ARG A 241 8.80 -3.44 -0.23
CA ARG A 241 9.86 -4.32 0.24
C ARG A 241 9.80 -4.47 1.76
N PRO A 242 10.35 -5.55 2.35
CA PRO A 242 10.40 -5.73 3.79
C PRO A 242 11.13 -4.61 4.56
N ASP A 243 12.03 -3.85 3.90
CA ASP A 243 12.71 -2.70 4.50
C ASP A 243 11.92 -1.38 4.37
N GLN A 244 10.80 -1.39 3.66
CA GLN A 244 9.95 -0.21 3.42
C GLN A 244 8.70 -0.20 4.30
N ALA A 245 8.13 -1.36 4.58
CA ALA A 245 6.93 -1.48 5.40
C ALA A 245 6.88 -2.78 6.19
N SER A 246 6.20 -2.76 7.33
CA SER A 246 6.02 -3.93 8.20
C SER A 246 4.77 -3.80 9.07
N LEU A 247 4.16 -4.94 9.41
CA LEU A 247 3.03 -5.05 10.34
C LEU A 247 3.34 -4.53 11.76
N VAL A 248 4.61 -4.31 12.10
CA VAL A 248 5.02 -3.78 13.41
C VAL A 248 4.62 -2.31 13.58
N LYS A 249 4.62 -1.53 12.49
CA LYS A 249 4.37 -0.08 12.55
C LYS A 249 3.29 0.40 11.59
N ASP A 250 3.05 -0.33 10.50
CA ASP A 250 2.15 0.08 9.43
C ASP A 250 0.78 -0.58 9.58
N VAL A 251 -0.26 0.09 9.10
CA VAL A 251 -1.65 -0.31 9.34
C VAL A 251 -2.36 -0.56 8.02
N VAL A 252 -3.02 -1.70 7.92
CA VAL A 252 -3.87 -2.05 6.77
C VAL A 252 -5.24 -1.38 6.92
N LEU A 253 -5.64 -0.64 5.90
CA LEU A 253 -6.88 0.10 5.82
C LEU A 253 -7.92 -0.61 4.95
N PRO A 254 -9.22 -0.54 5.33
CA PRO A 254 -10.29 -1.04 4.47
C PRO A 254 -10.45 -0.18 3.21
N TYR A 255 -10.87 -0.82 2.13
CA TYR A 255 -11.21 -0.12 0.88
C TYR A 255 -12.61 0.51 0.95
N SER A 256 -12.79 1.62 0.25
CA SER A 256 -14.13 2.14 -0.03
C SER A 256 -14.79 1.29 -1.11
N HIS A 257 -15.88 0.62 -0.74
CA HIS A 257 -16.66 -0.21 -1.66
C HIS A 257 -17.16 0.59 -2.87
N ARG A 258 -17.27 -0.08 -4.02
CA ARG A 258 -17.55 0.51 -5.33
C ARG A 258 -18.93 0.14 -5.87
N ILE A 259 -19.65 -0.71 -5.15
CA ILE A 259 -21.00 -1.16 -5.46
C ILE A 259 -21.97 -0.83 -4.33
N ASN A 260 -23.26 -0.78 -4.62
CA ASN A 260 -24.27 -0.47 -3.62
C ASN A 260 -24.40 -1.61 -2.60
N SER A 261 -24.58 -1.26 -1.33
CA SER A 261 -24.92 -2.22 -0.28
C SER A 261 -26.20 -2.98 -0.63
N TYR A 262 -26.22 -4.27 -0.30
CA TYR A 262 -27.41 -5.10 -0.44
C TYR A 262 -28.51 -4.63 0.52
N GLN A 263 -29.73 -4.49 -0.01
CA GLN A 263 -30.90 -4.00 0.74
C GLN A 263 -31.94 -5.10 0.99
N GLY A 264 -31.65 -6.35 0.61
CA GLY A 264 -32.54 -7.48 0.85
C GLY A 264 -32.33 -8.13 2.22
N ASP A 265 -33.05 -9.22 2.45
CA ASP A 265 -32.99 -9.95 3.72
C ASP A 265 -31.61 -10.57 3.97
N VAL A 266 -31.20 -10.60 5.24
CA VAL A 266 -30.00 -11.32 5.66
C VAL A 266 -30.25 -12.82 5.47
N GLY A 267 -29.37 -13.47 4.70
CA GLY A 267 -29.43 -14.90 4.44
C GLY A 267 -29.00 -15.27 3.03
N ILE A 268 -28.71 -16.55 2.82
CA ILE A 268 -28.25 -17.09 1.53
C ILE A 268 -29.31 -17.88 0.79
N GLU A 269 -30.48 -18.13 1.39
CA GLU A 269 -31.49 -19.04 0.83
C GLU A 269 -32.16 -18.52 -0.45
N LYS A 270 -32.36 -17.19 -0.54
CA LYS A 270 -32.97 -16.57 -1.73
C LYS A 270 -31.98 -16.32 -2.88
N ARG A 271 -30.73 -16.77 -2.74
CA ARG A 271 -29.66 -16.52 -3.72
C ARG A 271 -29.51 -17.70 -4.67
N SER A 272 -29.67 -17.43 -5.96
CA SER A 272 -29.75 -18.44 -7.01
C SER A 272 -28.39 -18.97 -7.47
N SER A 273 -27.32 -18.20 -7.30
CA SER A 273 -25.96 -18.61 -7.68
C SER A 273 -25.18 -19.04 -6.44
N LEU A 274 -24.39 -20.11 -6.56
CA LEU A 274 -23.50 -20.58 -5.52
C LEU A 274 -22.29 -19.65 -5.38
N LEU A 275 -21.53 -19.44 -6.46
CA LEU A 275 -20.25 -18.74 -6.44
C LEU A 275 -20.19 -17.68 -7.53
N PHE A 276 -19.70 -16.48 -7.19
CA PHE A 276 -19.52 -15.38 -8.14
C PHE A 276 -18.08 -14.87 -8.20
N PHE A 277 -17.58 -14.63 -9.41
CA PHE A 277 -16.40 -13.82 -9.68
C PHE A 277 -16.59 -12.98 -10.93
N MET A 278 -16.25 -11.69 -10.85
CA MET A 278 -16.07 -10.86 -12.04
C MET A 278 -14.83 -9.99 -11.90
N GLY A 279 -13.96 -10.05 -12.91
CA GLY A 279 -12.74 -9.27 -12.94
C GLY A 279 -11.85 -9.66 -14.12
N ASN A 280 -10.76 -8.92 -14.30
CA ASN A 280 -9.81 -9.25 -15.35
C ASN A 280 -9.16 -10.62 -15.05
N ARG A 281 -9.38 -11.56 -15.97
CA ARG A 281 -8.86 -12.94 -15.99
C ARG A 281 -7.35 -12.99 -16.08
N TYR A 282 -6.76 -12.16 -16.93
CA TYR A 282 -5.32 -12.18 -17.20
C TYR A 282 -4.62 -11.12 -16.36
N ARG A 283 -3.86 -11.58 -15.36
CA ARG A 283 -3.13 -10.73 -14.41
C ARG A 283 -1.70 -11.22 -14.21
N LYS A 284 -0.86 -10.35 -13.64
CA LYS A 284 0.54 -10.63 -13.32
C LYS A 284 0.66 -11.13 -11.87
N GLU A 285 1.86 -11.60 -11.50
CA GLU A 285 2.20 -12.03 -10.14
C GLU A 285 1.15 -12.98 -9.51
N GLY A 286 0.68 -12.69 -8.30
CA GLY A 286 -0.34 -13.49 -7.60
C GLY A 286 -1.66 -13.62 -8.34
N GLY A 287 -1.96 -12.73 -9.30
CA GLY A 287 -3.16 -12.79 -10.11
C GLY A 287 -3.15 -13.85 -11.22
N LYS A 288 -2.01 -14.51 -11.48
CA LYS A 288 -1.92 -15.57 -12.50
C LYS A 288 -2.89 -16.73 -12.25
N ILE A 289 -3.21 -17.01 -10.99
CA ILE A 289 -4.15 -18.07 -10.58
C ILE A 289 -5.55 -17.88 -11.18
N ARG A 290 -5.92 -16.64 -11.54
CA ARG A 290 -7.23 -16.34 -12.10
C ARG A 290 -7.49 -17.12 -13.39
N ASP A 291 -6.50 -17.28 -14.27
CA ASP A 291 -6.73 -18.03 -15.51
C ASP A 291 -7.09 -19.50 -15.22
N THR A 292 -6.37 -20.13 -14.30
CA THR A 292 -6.67 -21.49 -13.82
C THR A 292 -8.05 -21.59 -13.18
N LEU A 293 -8.43 -20.61 -12.34
CA LEU A 293 -9.76 -20.57 -11.73
C LEU A 293 -10.87 -20.44 -12.78
N PHE A 294 -10.67 -19.66 -13.86
CA PHE A 294 -11.62 -19.62 -14.97
C PHE A 294 -11.74 -20.98 -15.66
N GLN A 295 -10.61 -21.63 -15.97
CA GLN A 295 -10.62 -22.94 -16.65
C GLN A 295 -11.36 -24.02 -15.86
N ILE A 296 -11.26 -23.99 -14.53
CA ILE A 296 -11.88 -24.99 -13.65
C ILE A 296 -13.35 -24.66 -13.36
N LEU A 297 -13.66 -23.39 -13.09
CA LEU A 297 -14.96 -23.01 -12.51
C LEU A 297 -16.00 -22.55 -13.54
N GLU A 298 -15.61 -22.20 -14.77
CA GLU A 298 -16.54 -21.62 -15.77
C GLU A 298 -17.63 -22.59 -16.23
N ALA A 299 -17.36 -23.89 -16.20
CA ALA A 299 -18.31 -24.94 -16.56
C ALA A 299 -19.12 -25.49 -15.38
N GLU A 300 -18.83 -25.02 -14.15
CA GLU A 300 -19.46 -25.55 -12.94
C GLU A 300 -20.89 -25.03 -12.76
N LYS A 301 -21.77 -25.90 -12.26
CA LYS A 301 -23.17 -25.57 -12.03
C LYS A 301 -23.29 -24.50 -10.93
N ASP A 302 -24.20 -23.55 -11.13
CA ASP A 302 -24.49 -22.45 -10.21
C ASP A 302 -23.29 -21.52 -9.93
N VAL A 303 -22.23 -21.61 -10.76
CA VAL A 303 -21.07 -20.71 -10.71
C VAL A 303 -21.16 -19.66 -11.81
N VAL A 304 -20.89 -18.40 -11.44
CA VAL A 304 -20.84 -17.27 -12.37
C VAL A 304 -19.46 -16.63 -12.30
N ILE A 305 -18.59 -17.01 -13.22
CA ILE A 305 -17.26 -16.43 -13.38
C ILE A 305 -17.18 -15.70 -14.73
N LYS A 306 -16.83 -14.40 -14.72
CA LYS A 306 -16.84 -13.55 -15.92
C LYS A 306 -15.62 -12.66 -16.02
N HIS A 307 -15.08 -12.53 -17.24
CA HIS A 307 -14.08 -11.51 -17.53
C HIS A 307 -14.72 -10.12 -17.41
N GLY A 308 -14.06 -9.21 -16.69
CA GLY A 308 -14.56 -7.86 -16.45
C GLY A 308 -13.49 -6.79 -16.59
N ALA A 309 -13.92 -5.61 -17.03
CA ALA A 309 -13.10 -4.41 -17.17
C ALA A 309 -13.55 -3.30 -16.21
N GLN A 310 -12.79 -2.21 -16.13
CA GLN A 310 -13.18 -1.04 -15.34
C GLN A 310 -14.21 -0.20 -16.12
N SER A 311 -15.49 -0.57 -16.04
CA SER A 311 -16.59 0.16 -16.69
C SER A 311 -17.82 0.31 -15.77
N ARG A 312 -18.77 1.17 -16.13
CA ARG A 312 -20.03 1.33 -15.38
C ARG A 312 -20.90 0.07 -15.47
N GLU A 313 -20.90 -0.55 -16.64
CA GLU A 313 -21.62 -1.76 -16.97
C GLU A 313 -21.06 -2.95 -16.19
N SER A 314 -19.73 -3.10 -16.16
CA SER A 314 -19.05 -4.12 -15.38
C SER A 314 -19.34 -3.99 -13.90
N ARG A 315 -19.39 -2.76 -13.36
CA ARG A 315 -19.79 -2.52 -11.97
C ARG A 315 -21.23 -2.92 -11.70
N ARG A 316 -22.18 -2.59 -12.58
CA ARG A 316 -23.59 -2.99 -12.44
C ARG A 316 -23.76 -4.51 -12.45
N MET A 317 -23.08 -5.20 -13.37
CA MET A 317 -23.08 -6.66 -13.42
C MET A 317 -22.43 -7.28 -12.19
N ALA A 318 -21.35 -6.70 -11.68
CA ALA A 318 -20.73 -7.13 -10.43
C ALA A 318 -21.69 -6.97 -9.24
N THR A 319 -22.37 -5.82 -9.11
CA THR A 319 -23.39 -5.61 -8.08
C THR A 319 -24.47 -6.70 -8.14
N GLN A 320 -25.08 -6.90 -9.32
CA GLN A 320 -26.14 -7.89 -9.48
C GLN A 320 -25.66 -9.30 -9.15
N GLY A 321 -24.49 -9.68 -9.65
CA GLY A 321 -23.93 -11.01 -9.43
C GLY A 321 -23.58 -11.26 -7.96
N MET A 322 -22.99 -10.29 -7.26
CA MET A 322 -22.72 -10.41 -5.82
C MET A 322 -24.02 -10.49 -5.00
N HIS A 323 -25.04 -9.69 -5.35
CA HIS A 323 -26.33 -9.68 -4.66
C HIS A 323 -27.13 -10.98 -4.85
N SER A 324 -26.91 -11.70 -5.95
CA SER A 324 -27.59 -12.97 -6.25
C SER A 324 -26.80 -14.22 -5.84
N SER A 325 -25.61 -14.08 -5.26
CA SER A 325 -24.69 -15.20 -5.01
C SER A 325 -24.42 -15.46 -3.54
N LYS A 326 -24.31 -16.74 -3.16
CA LYS A 326 -24.00 -17.13 -1.78
C LYS A 326 -22.56 -16.77 -1.41
N PHE A 327 -21.62 -17.13 -2.28
CA PHE A 327 -20.18 -16.95 -2.11
C PHE A 327 -19.60 -16.05 -3.19
N CYS A 328 -18.60 -15.24 -2.83
CA CYS A 328 -17.88 -14.35 -3.74
C CYS A 328 -16.39 -14.68 -3.71
N LEU A 329 -15.87 -15.18 -4.83
CA LEU A 329 -14.46 -15.56 -4.94
C LEU A 329 -13.57 -14.31 -4.91
N HIS A 330 -12.51 -14.38 -4.12
CA HIS A 330 -11.55 -13.30 -3.95
C HIS A 330 -10.12 -13.80 -4.19
N PRO A 331 -9.73 -14.04 -5.45
CA PRO A 331 -8.35 -14.33 -5.80
C PRO A 331 -7.54 -13.04 -5.86
N ALA A 332 -6.25 -13.17 -5.49
CA ALA A 332 -5.26 -12.10 -5.60
C ALA A 332 -5.25 -11.41 -6.98
N GLY A 333 -4.84 -10.16 -7.01
CA GLY A 333 -4.70 -9.35 -8.22
C GLY A 333 -3.23 -9.03 -8.52
N ASP A 334 -2.97 -7.77 -8.88
CA ASP A 334 -1.59 -7.26 -8.98
C ASP A 334 -0.95 -7.12 -7.59
N THR A 335 -1.78 -7.10 -6.53
CA THR A 335 -1.41 -7.18 -5.13
C THR A 335 -2.30 -8.22 -4.42
N PRO A 336 -1.94 -8.66 -3.20
CA PRO A 336 -2.70 -9.68 -2.46
C PRO A 336 -4.14 -9.28 -2.15
N SER A 337 -4.42 -7.99 -1.96
CA SER A 337 -5.75 -7.50 -1.60
C SER A 337 -6.46 -6.78 -2.77
N ALA A 338 -7.77 -6.62 -2.65
CA ALA A 338 -8.55 -5.78 -3.57
C ALA A 338 -9.85 -5.27 -2.94
N CYS A 339 -10.35 -4.13 -3.43
CA CYS A 339 -11.66 -3.58 -3.07
C CYS A 339 -12.83 -4.58 -3.17
N ARG A 340 -12.71 -5.60 -4.05
CA ARG A 340 -13.72 -6.64 -4.24
C ARG A 340 -14.09 -7.37 -2.94
N LEU A 341 -13.17 -7.47 -1.98
CA LEU A 341 -13.46 -8.07 -0.67
C LEU A 341 -14.53 -7.26 0.06
N PHE A 342 -14.36 -5.94 0.09
CA PHE A 342 -15.30 -5.02 0.73
C PHE A 342 -16.61 -4.89 -0.06
N ASP A 343 -16.56 -5.00 -1.39
CA ASP A 343 -17.75 -5.11 -2.23
C ASP A 343 -18.59 -6.35 -1.87
N ALA A 344 -17.93 -7.50 -1.64
CA ALA A 344 -18.60 -8.72 -1.21
C ALA A 344 -19.24 -8.56 0.18
N ILE A 345 -18.53 -7.94 1.13
CA ILE A 345 -19.02 -7.66 2.48
C ILE A 345 -20.29 -6.81 2.44
N VAL A 346 -20.29 -5.67 1.73
CA VAL A 346 -21.48 -4.80 1.65
C VAL A 346 -22.62 -5.43 0.84
N SER A 347 -22.31 -6.45 0.04
CA SER A 347 -23.30 -7.27 -0.66
C SER A 347 -23.86 -8.42 0.19
N LEU A 348 -23.36 -8.59 1.42
CA LEU A 348 -23.57 -9.77 2.26
C LEU A 348 -23.23 -11.08 1.55
N CYS A 349 -22.34 -11.04 0.55
CA CYS A 349 -21.85 -12.20 -0.20
C CYS A 349 -20.62 -12.76 0.51
N ILE A 350 -20.66 -14.03 0.92
CA ILE A 350 -19.63 -14.62 1.78
C ILE A 350 -18.30 -14.66 0.99
N PRO A 351 -17.26 -13.91 1.39
CA PRO A 351 -16.02 -13.87 0.64
C PRO A 351 -15.26 -15.19 0.79
N VAL A 352 -14.80 -15.75 -0.33
CA VAL A 352 -13.91 -16.92 -0.40
C VAL A 352 -12.54 -16.43 -0.85
N ILE A 353 -11.64 -16.23 0.11
CA ILE A 353 -10.33 -15.64 -0.16
C ILE A 353 -9.36 -16.72 -0.66
N VAL A 354 -8.67 -16.43 -1.77
CA VAL A 354 -7.62 -17.27 -2.34
C VAL A 354 -6.35 -16.44 -2.43
N SER A 355 -5.59 -16.43 -1.33
CA SER A 355 -4.32 -15.72 -1.17
C SER A 355 -3.57 -16.23 0.05
N ASP A 356 -2.26 -16.44 -0.08
CA ASP A 356 -1.38 -16.80 1.05
C ASP A 356 -0.79 -15.56 1.76
N TYR A 357 -0.96 -14.37 1.17
CA TYR A 357 -0.25 -13.14 1.56
C TYR A 357 -1.19 -11.96 1.78
N ILE A 358 -2.49 -12.21 1.93
CA ILE A 358 -3.43 -11.14 2.25
C ILE A 358 -3.35 -10.85 3.75
N GLU A 359 -3.28 -9.56 4.08
CA GLU A 359 -3.41 -9.07 5.44
C GLU A 359 -4.74 -8.35 5.54
N LEU A 360 -5.59 -8.70 6.51
CA LEU A 360 -6.91 -8.11 6.64
C LEU A 360 -6.89 -6.93 7.62
N PRO A 361 -7.64 -5.84 7.35
CA PRO A 361 -7.85 -4.81 8.37
C PRO A 361 -8.44 -5.44 9.63
N PHE A 362 -7.84 -5.11 10.78
CA PHE A 362 -8.31 -5.54 12.10
C PHE A 362 -8.19 -7.05 12.37
N GLU A 363 -7.30 -7.77 11.68
CA GLU A 363 -7.09 -9.22 11.89
C GLU A 363 -6.76 -9.59 13.35
N ASP A 364 -5.96 -8.76 14.03
CA ASP A 364 -5.61 -8.91 15.44
C ASP A 364 -6.61 -8.26 16.42
N ALA A 365 -7.61 -7.54 15.91
CA ALA A 365 -8.62 -6.92 16.76
C ALA A 365 -9.57 -8.01 17.23
N LYS A 366 -9.37 -8.48 18.45
CA LYS A 366 -10.34 -9.36 19.12
C LYS A 366 -11.71 -8.68 19.11
N ALA A 367 -12.63 -9.19 18.29
CA ALA A 367 -14.03 -8.82 18.37
C ALA A 367 -14.50 -9.15 19.78
N LYS A 368 -14.71 -8.12 20.61
CA LYS A 368 -15.53 -8.26 21.80
C LYS A 368 -16.98 -8.37 21.29
N LEU A 369 -17.38 -9.58 20.92
CA LEU A 369 -18.78 -9.94 20.69
C LEU A 369 -19.48 -10.11 22.03
#